data_AF-A0A6G0X7M6-F1
#
_entry.id   AF-A0A6G0X7M6-F1
#
_cell.length_a   1.000
_cell.length_b   1.000
_cell.length_c   1.000
_cell.angle_alpha   90.00
_cell.angle_beta   90.00
_cell.angle_gamma   90.00
#
_symmetry.space_group_name_H-M   'P 1'
#
loop_
_entity.id
_entity.type
_entity.pdbx_description
1 polymer ?
#
loop_
_entity_poly.entity_id
_entity_poly.type
_entity_poly.pdbx_seq_one_letter_code
_entity_poly.pdbx_strand_id
1 'polypeptide(L)'
;MVPNSANSSNAVVQDVHLLFATDDQLRDDLAYVCSLLDSPERKPSPPSSSITRTSKSPEESKPTLSHQDRRKREILELRRQVDILKNQLLDAKQQATGKPDMSAWERAARDQMYAKSKSISENEQLRAQVEENATFIEDMTRVLRKRPRLSLDVHSEEWKAYKLAAQTSLRTAAIHAIADRQYQQLQTAFIQAGVYDCPQDASDTSQFHYPMGVLSLREYIM
;
A
#
# COMPACT_ATOMS: atom_id res chain seq x y z
N MET A 1 23.68 22.05 -24.60
CA MET A 1 24.13 20.80 -23.96
C MET A 1 23.35 20.65 -22.66
N VAL A 2 22.35 19.78 -22.64
CA VAL A 2 21.59 19.42 -21.43
C VAL A 2 21.74 17.91 -21.27
N PRO A 3 22.22 17.39 -20.13
CA PRO A 3 22.38 15.95 -19.96
C PRO A 3 21.02 15.28 -19.81
N ASN A 4 20.92 14.14 -20.49
CA ASN A 4 19.73 13.35 -20.72
C ASN A 4 19.29 12.64 -19.43
N SER A 5 18.21 13.12 -18.80
CA SER A 5 17.65 12.56 -17.55
C SER A 5 17.01 11.18 -17.73
N ALA A 6 16.92 10.67 -18.97
CA ALA A 6 16.28 9.39 -19.31
C ALA A 6 17.15 8.14 -19.06
N ASN A 7 18.43 8.28 -18.70
CA ASN A 7 19.31 7.12 -18.48
C ASN A 7 19.33 6.57 -17.04
N SER A 8 18.91 7.36 -16.04
CA SER A 8 18.93 6.89 -14.64
C SER A 8 17.77 5.93 -14.30
N SER A 9 16.64 6.05 -14.97
CA SER A 9 15.48 5.17 -14.76
C SER A 9 15.74 3.73 -15.20
N ASN A 10 16.58 3.52 -16.22
CA ASN A 10 16.94 2.17 -16.68
C ASN A 10 18.03 1.50 -15.83
N ALA A 11 18.89 2.28 -15.17
CA ALA A 11 19.93 1.73 -14.30
C ALA A 11 19.33 1.05 -13.05
N VAL A 12 18.31 1.67 -12.44
CA VAL A 12 17.63 1.12 -11.25
C VAL A 12 16.91 -0.20 -11.58
N VAL A 13 16.26 -0.29 -12.75
CA VAL A 13 15.54 -1.51 -13.16
C VAL A 13 16.47 -2.67 -13.48
N GLN A 14 17.66 -2.38 -14.03
CA GLN A 14 18.69 -3.40 -14.25
C GLN A 14 19.32 -3.89 -12.93
N ASP A 15 19.55 -3.00 -11.97
CA ASP A 15 20.05 -3.37 -10.64
C ASP A 15 19.07 -4.26 -9.88
N VAL A 16 17.77 -4.01 -10.04
CA VAL A 16 16.72 -4.83 -9.43
C VAL A 16 16.71 -6.26 -10.01
N HIS A 17 17.01 -6.43 -11.30
CA HIS A 17 17.16 -7.77 -11.90
C HIS A 17 18.41 -8.51 -11.41
N LEU A 18 19.47 -7.80 -11.00
CA LEU A 18 20.66 -8.40 -10.38
C LEU A 18 20.43 -8.80 -8.91
N LEU A 19 19.47 -8.15 -8.24
CA LEU A 19 19.10 -8.40 -6.83
C LEU A 19 18.11 -9.55 -6.64
N PHE A 20 17.39 -9.94 -7.68
CA PHE A 20 16.57 -11.15 -7.66
C PHE A 20 17.37 -12.28 -8.29
N ALA A 21 18.14 -13.00 -7.47
CA ALA A 21 18.48 -14.37 -7.83
C ALA A 21 17.18 -15.07 -8.26
N THR A 22 17.17 -15.67 -9.45
CA THR A 22 16.01 -16.41 -9.95
C THR A 22 15.57 -17.42 -8.90
N ASP A 23 14.26 -17.54 -8.67
CA ASP A 23 13.68 -18.36 -7.59
C ASP A 23 14.23 -19.80 -7.57
N ASP A 24 14.60 -20.32 -8.75
CA ASP A 24 15.22 -21.63 -8.92
C ASP A 24 16.64 -21.71 -8.36
N GLN A 25 17.47 -20.69 -8.59
CA GLN A 25 18.85 -20.59 -8.09
C GLN A 25 18.88 -20.53 -6.55
N LEU A 26 17.96 -19.76 -5.96
CA LEU A 26 17.79 -19.65 -4.51
C LEU A 26 17.35 -20.97 -3.87
N ARG A 27 16.54 -21.76 -4.58
CA ARG A 27 16.04 -23.05 -4.11
C ARG A 27 17.16 -24.08 -3.97
N ASP A 28 18.04 -24.14 -4.96
CA ASP A 28 19.18 -25.05 -4.98
C ASP A 28 20.21 -24.67 -3.90
N ASP A 29 20.49 -23.38 -3.73
CA ASP A 29 21.38 -22.87 -2.69
C ASP A 29 20.85 -23.17 -1.28
N LEU A 30 19.54 -23.00 -1.06
CA LEU A 30 18.90 -23.34 0.23
C LEU A 30 18.88 -24.85 0.48
N ALA A 31 18.65 -25.68 -0.54
CA ALA A 31 18.71 -27.13 -0.40
C ALA A 31 20.11 -27.62 0.00
N TYR A 32 21.15 -27.01 -0.58
CA TYR A 32 22.54 -27.27 -0.22
C TYR A 32 22.84 -26.92 1.24
N VAL A 33 22.41 -25.74 1.73
CA VAL A 33 22.58 -25.33 3.13
C VAL A 33 21.87 -26.29 4.09
N CYS A 34 20.67 -26.75 3.75
CA CYS A 34 19.95 -27.74 4.55
C CYS A 34 20.71 -29.08 4.64
N SER A 35 21.32 -29.56 3.55
CA SER A 35 22.13 -30.78 3.57
C SER A 35 23.42 -30.66 4.39
N LEU A 36 24.01 -29.46 4.44
CA LEU A 36 25.20 -29.17 5.24
C LEU A 36 24.88 -29.20 6.74
N LEU A 37 23.67 -28.79 7.11
CA LEU A 37 23.18 -28.80 8.50
C LEU A 37 22.64 -30.17 8.94
N ASP A 38 22.25 -31.04 8.00
CA ASP A 38 21.72 -32.39 8.28
C ASP A 38 22.83 -33.46 8.41
N SER A 39 24.12 -33.10 8.37
CA SER A 39 25.21 -34.05 8.60
C SER A 39 25.18 -34.59 10.05
N PRO A 40 24.92 -35.89 10.27
CA PRO A 40 24.85 -36.46 11.61
C PRO A 40 26.26 -36.83 12.09
N GLU A 41 26.92 -35.92 12.81
CA GLU A 41 28.07 -36.29 13.64
C GLU A 41 27.61 -37.09 14.87
N ARG A 42 27.72 -38.42 14.81
CA ARG A 42 28.42 -39.30 15.80
C ARG A 42 27.95 -40.76 15.76
N LYS A 43 28.84 -41.64 15.29
CA LYS A 43 29.09 -42.95 15.91
C LYS A 43 30.53 -42.91 16.46
N PRO A 44 30.78 -43.48 17.65
CA PRO A 44 31.26 -44.85 17.68
C PRO A 44 30.60 -45.72 18.76
N SER A 45 30.67 -47.03 18.50
CA SER A 45 30.15 -48.15 19.27
C SER A 45 31.19 -48.64 20.35
N PRO A 46 30.99 -49.78 21.04
CA PRO A 46 31.07 -49.92 22.49
C PRO A 46 32.43 -50.47 23.00
N PRO A 47 32.58 -50.65 24.32
CA PRO A 47 33.22 -51.88 24.79
C PRO A 47 32.36 -52.69 25.77
N SER A 48 32.36 -53.99 25.50
CA SER A 48 31.99 -55.09 26.37
C SER A 48 32.85 -55.11 27.64
N SER A 49 32.25 -55.44 28.79
CA SER A 49 32.95 -56.04 29.93
C SER A 49 31.99 -56.84 30.78
N SER A 50 32.09 -58.15 30.59
CA SER A 50 31.54 -59.24 31.38
C SER A 50 32.25 -59.35 32.74
N ILE A 51 31.47 -59.51 33.82
CA ILE A 51 31.93 -60.17 35.05
C ILE A 51 30.85 -61.15 35.50
N THR A 52 31.15 -62.43 35.34
CA THR A 52 30.59 -63.55 36.10
C THR A 52 31.19 -63.57 37.51
N ARG A 53 30.42 -64.03 38.51
CA ARG A 53 30.83 -64.92 39.64
C ARG A 53 29.70 -64.99 40.69
N THR A 54 28.96 -66.10 40.74
CA THR A 54 29.11 -67.24 41.67
C THR A 54 28.82 -66.96 43.15
N SER A 55 27.67 -67.49 43.58
CA SER A 55 27.40 -68.25 44.82
C SER A 55 27.89 -67.71 46.18
N LYS A 56 26.93 -67.52 47.11
CA LYS A 56 26.70 -68.39 48.29
C LYS A 56 25.68 -67.75 49.25
N SER A 57 24.60 -68.48 49.51
CA SER A 57 23.98 -68.62 50.84
C SER A 57 24.77 -69.73 51.56
N PRO A 58 24.93 -69.81 52.90
CA PRO A 58 23.92 -69.49 53.91
C PRO A 58 24.45 -68.71 55.13
N GLU A 59 23.54 -68.06 55.86
CA GLU A 59 23.34 -68.28 57.31
C GLU A 59 22.53 -67.13 57.94
N GLU A 60 21.45 -67.53 58.62
CA GLU A 60 20.62 -66.68 59.46
C GLU A 60 21.42 -66.18 60.67
N SER A 61 21.78 -64.91 60.65
CA SER A 61 22.09 -64.16 61.88
C SER A 61 21.54 -62.76 61.72
N LYS A 62 20.57 -62.40 62.56
CA LYS A 62 19.75 -61.17 62.50
C LYS A 62 20.52 -59.92 62.01
N PRO A 63 20.21 -59.37 60.80
CA PRO A 63 20.70 -58.07 60.38
C PRO A 63 19.54 -57.21 59.85
N THR A 64 18.40 -57.21 60.53
CA THR A 64 17.16 -56.64 59.96
C THR A 64 17.11 -55.11 60.05
N LEU A 65 17.68 -54.49 61.08
CA LEU A 65 17.61 -53.04 61.28
C LEU A 65 18.56 -52.27 60.33
N SER A 66 19.83 -52.68 60.21
CA SER A 66 20.83 -51.97 59.40
C SER A 66 20.50 -51.98 57.89
N HIS A 67 20.02 -53.11 57.35
CA HIS A 67 19.58 -53.17 55.95
C HIS A 67 18.30 -52.37 55.70
N GLN A 68 17.36 -52.36 56.66
CA GLN A 68 16.17 -51.52 56.57
C GLN A 68 16.54 -50.03 56.60
N ASP A 69 17.50 -49.63 57.43
CA ASP A 69 17.97 -48.25 57.49
C ASP A 69 18.70 -47.82 56.22
N ARG A 70 19.51 -48.71 55.62
CA ARG A 70 20.12 -48.46 54.31
C ARG A 70 19.07 -48.23 53.22
N ARG A 71 18.04 -49.09 53.16
CA ARG A 71 16.93 -48.96 52.21
C ARG A 71 16.13 -47.67 52.43
N LYS A 72 15.87 -47.28 53.68
CA LYS A 72 15.19 -46.02 54.01
C LYS A 72 16.00 -44.80 53.55
N ARG A 73 17.32 -44.79 53.79
CA ARG A 73 18.21 -43.71 53.31
C ARG A 73 18.21 -43.63 51.79
N GLU A 74 18.27 -44.77 51.12
CA GLU A 74 18.21 -44.84 49.65
C GLU A 74 16.89 -44.32 49.11
N ILE A 75 15.74 -44.68 49.71
CA ILE A 75 14.42 -44.15 49.34
C ILE A 75 14.35 -42.64 49.55
N LEU A 76 14.91 -42.11 50.64
CA LEU A 76 14.94 -40.67 50.90
C LEU A 76 15.79 -39.91 49.88
N GLU A 77 16.96 -40.45 49.53
CA GLU A 77 17.82 -39.84 48.51
C GLU A 77 17.15 -39.90 47.12
N LEU A 78 16.52 -41.02 46.76
CA LEU A 78 15.76 -41.12 45.51
C LEU A 78 14.60 -40.13 45.46
N ARG A 79 13.87 -39.93 46.57
CA ARG A 79 12.82 -38.91 46.65
C ARG A 79 13.38 -37.50 46.47
N ARG A 80 14.49 -37.20 47.13
CA ARG A 80 15.20 -35.91 46.98
C ARG A 80 15.61 -35.67 45.53
N GLN A 81 16.17 -36.69 44.86
CA GLN A 81 16.56 -36.61 43.46
C GLN A 81 15.35 -36.41 42.54
N VAL A 82 14.25 -37.12 42.79
CA VAL A 82 13.00 -36.94 42.04
C VAL A 82 12.47 -35.52 42.21
N ASP A 83 12.51 -34.96 43.41
CA ASP A 83 12.04 -33.58 43.65
C ASP A 83 12.95 -32.56 42.97
N ILE A 84 14.26 -32.78 42.96
CA ILE A 84 15.21 -31.94 42.21
C ILE A 84 14.94 -32.01 40.71
N LEU A 85 14.78 -33.21 40.15
CA LEU A 85 14.51 -33.40 38.73
C LEU A 85 13.15 -32.81 38.32
N LYS A 86 12.14 -32.93 39.18
CA LYS A 86 10.85 -32.28 38.98
C LYS A 86 10.99 -30.76 38.95
N ASN A 87 11.74 -30.18 39.89
CA ASN A 87 11.99 -28.74 39.89
C ASN A 87 12.76 -28.31 38.64
N GLN A 88 13.80 -29.05 38.23
CA GLN A 88 14.53 -28.79 36.98
C GLN A 88 13.63 -28.87 35.74
N LEU A 89 12.69 -29.83 35.70
CA LEU A 89 11.69 -29.91 34.63
C LEU A 89 10.72 -28.74 34.65
N LEU A 90 10.29 -28.30 35.84
CA LEU A 90 9.43 -27.12 35.97
C LEU A 90 10.16 -25.86 35.51
N ASP A 91 11.42 -25.67 35.90
CA ASP A 91 12.25 -24.55 35.49
C ASP A 91 12.54 -24.56 33.99
N ALA A 92 12.91 -25.71 33.44
CA ALA A 92 13.12 -25.88 31.99
C ALA A 92 11.81 -25.65 31.22
N LYS A 93 10.67 -26.09 31.75
CA LYS A 93 9.36 -25.84 31.16
C LYS A 93 8.99 -24.35 31.24
N GLN A 94 9.29 -23.67 32.35
CA GLN A 94 9.09 -22.23 32.49
C GLN A 94 9.96 -21.43 31.50
N GLN A 95 11.23 -21.82 31.35
CA GLN A 95 12.14 -21.25 30.35
C GLN A 95 11.67 -21.55 28.92
N ALA A 96 11.13 -22.74 28.65
CA ALA A 96 10.55 -23.08 27.35
C ALA A 96 9.16 -22.45 27.10
N THR A 97 8.42 -22.05 28.14
CA THR A 97 7.23 -21.21 27.97
C THR A 97 7.62 -19.75 27.74
N GLY A 98 8.77 -19.31 28.25
CA GLY A 98 9.49 -18.12 27.80
C GLY A 98 10.23 -18.32 26.48
N LYS A 99 9.60 -19.04 25.53
CA LYS A 99 10.10 -19.16 24.14
C LYS A 99 10.42 -17.76 23.61
N PRO A 100 11.49 -17.62 22.80
CA PRO A 100 11.93 -16.33 22.31
C PRO A 100 10.76 -15.63 21.62
N ASP A 101 10.55 -14.36 22.00
CA ASP A 101 9.73 -13.42 21.24
C ASP A 101 9.98 -13.70 19.76
N MET A 102 8.91 -14.06 19.00
CA MET A 102 9.04 -14.56 17.63
C MET A 102 10.08 -13.72 16.90
N SER A 103 11.04 -14.37 16.22
CA SER A 103 12.19 -13.69 15.61
C SER A 103 11.68 -12.44 14.89
N ALA A 104 12.31 -11.28 15.09
CA ALA A 104 11.83 -10.02 14.53
C ALA A 104 11.54 -10.15 13.02
N TRP A 105 12.32 -10.98 12.33
CA TRP A 105 12.14 -11.36 10.93
C TRP A 105 10.90 -12.20 10.65
N GLU A 106 10.54 -13.12 11.54
CA GLU A 106 9.32 -13.94 11.40
C GLU A 106 8.06 -13.08 11.56
N ARG A 107 8.08 -12.10 12.49
CA ARG A 107 7.02 -11.10 12.61
C ARG A 107 6.92 -10.24 11.35
N ALA A 108 8.04 -9.67 10.92
CA ALA A 108 8.09 -8.86 9.69
C ALA A 108 7.62 -9.66 8.47
N ALA A 109 8.00 -10.94 8.34
CA ALA A 109 7.57 -11.79 7.23
C ALA A 109 6.05 -12.02 7.23
N ARG A 110 5.45 -12.24 8.41
CA ARG A 110 3.98 -12.36 8.52
C ARG A 110 3.28 -11.05 8.18
N ASP A 111 3.79 -9.93 8.66
CA ASP A 111 3.20 -8.61 8.38
C ASP A 111 3.24 -8.31 6.89
N GLN A 112 4.36 -8.62 6.22
CA GLN A 112 4.49 -8.49 4.76
C GLN A 112 3.55 -9.42 4.00
N MET A 113 3.39 -10.67 4.45
CA MET A 113 2.43 -11.60 3.85
C MET A 113 0.98 -11.11 3.98
N TYR A 114 0.61 -10.59 5.16
CA TYR A 114 -0.72 -10.02 5.40
C TYR A 114 -0.95 -8.77 4.53
N ALA A 115 0.03 -7.85 4.49
CA ALA A 115 -0.03 -6.65 3.65
C ALA A 115 -0.19 -6.99 2.17
N LYS A 116 0.56 -8.00 1.68
CA LYS A 116 0.41 -8.51 0.31
C LYS A 116 -0.97 -9.12 0.07
N SER A 117 -1.46 -9.96 0.97
CA SER A 117 -2.78 -10.58 0.82
C SER A 117 -3.88 -9.52 0.78
N LYS A 118 -3.77 -8.51 1.63
CA LYS A 118 -4.71 -7.39 1.69
C LYS A 118 -4.66 -6.56 0.41
N SER A 119 -3.47 -6.22 -0.09
CA SER A 119 -3.36 -5.45 -1.33
C SER A 119 -3.89 -6.22 -2.55
N ILE A 120 -3.71 -7.55 -2.60
CA ILE A 120 -4.29 -8.39 -3.65
C ILE A 120 -5.81 -8.36 -3.60
N SER A 121 -6.42 -8.53 -2.42
CA SER A 121 -7.89 -8.50 -2.31
C SER A 121 -8.46 -7.13 -2.65
N GLU A 122 -7.79 -6.04 -2.23
CA GLU A 122 -8.19 -4.69 -2.60
C GLU A 122 -8.06 -4.45 -4.11
N ASN A 123 -7.00 -4.95 -4.74
CA ASN A 123 -6.81 -4.84 -6.19
C ASN A 123 -7.89 -5.60 -6.96
N GLU A 124 -8.23 -6.81 -6.52
CA GLU A 124 -9.33 -7.60 -7.08
C GLU A 124 -10.66 -6.85 -6.97
N GLN A 125 -10.95 -6.27 -5.80
CA GLN A 125 -12.15 -5.45 -5.60
C GLN A 125 -12.17 -4.22 -6.53
N LEU A 126 -11.05 -3.50 -6.64
CA LEU A 126 -10.96 -2.33 -7.52
C LEU A 126 -11.14 -2.71 -8.99
N ARG A 127 -10.58 -3.84 -9.43
CA ARG A 127 -10.78 -4.35 -10.80
C ARG A 127 -12.25 -4.68 -11.07
N ALA A 128 -12.92 -5.34 -10.12
CA ALA A 128 -14.34 -5.63 -10.24
C ALA A 128 -15.18 -4.34 -10.36
N GLN A 129 -14.87 -3.31 -9.55
CA GLN A 129 -15.54 -2.01 -9.64
C GLN A 129 -15.26 -1.29 -10.97
N VAL A 130 -14.04 -1.39 -11.50
CA VAL A 130 -13.70 -0.82 -12.81
C VAL A 130 -14.49 -1.52 -13.92
N GLU A 131 -14.64 -2.84 -13.85
CA GLU A 131 -15.47 -3.59 -14.79
C GLU A 131 -16.94 -3.18 -14.70
N GLU A 132 -17.50 -3.07 -13.50
CA GLU A 132 -18.86 -2.56 -13.28
C GLU A 132 -19.03 -1.15 -13.86
N ASN A 133 -18.10 -0.22 -13.56
CA ASN A 133 -18.15 1.13 -14.11
C ASN A 133 -18.02 1.14 -15.64
N ALA A 134 -17.18 0.28 -16.22
CA ALA A 134 -17.02 0.16 -17.67
C ALA A 134 -18.34 -0.29 -18.33
N THR A 135 -19.00 -1.31 -17.77
CA THR A 135 -20.31 -1.76 -18.27
C THR A 135 -21.39 -0.70 -18.10
N PHE A 136 -21.42 0.01 -16.96
CA PHE A 136 -22.35 1.12 -16.74
C PHE A 136 -22.16 2.26 -17.76
N ILE A 137 -20.90 2.63 -18.03
CA ILE A 137 -20.58 3.63 -19.06
C ILE A 137 -21.02 3.13 -20.43
N GLU A 138 -20.76 1.87 -20.77
CA GLU A 138 -21.20 1.30 -22.05
C GLU A 138 -22.74 1.38 -22.19
N ASP A 139 -23.48 1.00 -21.16
CA ASP A 139 -24.94 1.08 -21.15
C ASP A 139 -25.45 2.52 -21.24
N MET A 140 -24.84 3.45 -20.51
CA MET A 140 -25.17 4.88 -20.63
C MET A 140 -24.86 5.42 -22.02
N THR A 141 -23.71 5.11 -22.60
CA THR A 141 -23.39 5.53 -23.97
C THR A 141 -24.37 4.91 -24.97
N ARG A 142 -24.84 3.68 -24.75
CA ARG A 142 -25.84 3.02 -25.57
C ARG A 142 -27.20 3.71 -25.48
N VAL A 143 -27.66 4.06 -24.28
CA VAL A 143 -28.92 4.81 -24.06
C VAL A 143 -28.83 6.20 -24.69
N LEU A 144 -27.73 6.92 -24.47
CA LEU A 144 -27.51 8.26 -25.03
C LEU A 144 -27.41 8.22 -26.56
N ARG A 145 -26.75 7.22 -27.14
CA ARG A 145 -26.72 7.00 -28.60
C ARG A 145 -28.10 6.67 -29.19
N LYS A 146 -28.98 5.99 -28.44
CA LYS A 146 -30.33 5.61 -28.90
C LYS A 146 -31.36 6.75 -28.84
N ARG A 147 -31.06 7.92 -28.27
CA ARG A 147 -31.89 9.13 -28.38
C ARG A 147 -31.10 10.38 -28.77
N PRO A 148 -30.81 10.60 -30.07
CA PRO A 148 -30.28 11.87 -30.53
C PRO A 148 -31.44 12.83 -30.82
N ARG A 149 -31.92 13.54 -29.80
CA ARG A 149 -32.63 14.83 -30.00
C ARG A 149 -32.04 15.97 -29.16
N LEU A 150 -30.85 15.76 -28.61
CA LEU A 150 -30.01 16.78 -28.01
C LEU A 150 -28.62 16.70 -28.67
N SER A 151 -28.59 16.85 -29.99
CA SER A 151 -27.39 17.41 -30.63
C SER A 151 -27.35 18.89 -30.27
N LEU A 152 -27.09 19.19 -29.00
CA LEU A 152 -26.49 20.46 -28.66
C LEU A 152 -25.10 20.37 -29.26
N ASP A 153 -24.90 21.04 -30.38
CA ASP A 153 -23.57 21.35 -30.87
C ASP A 153 -22.85 22.07 -29.72
N VAL A 154 -22.01 21.33 -29.00
CA VAL A 154 -21.26 21.82 -27.83
C VAL A 154 -20.29 22.93 -28.25
N HIS A 155 -20.01 23.07 -29.55
CA HIS A 155 -19.23 24.15 -30.14
C HIS A 155 -20.08 25.27 -30.72
N SER A 156 -21.41 25.16 -30.68
CA SER A 156 -22.29 26.23 -31.11
C SER A 156 -22.21 27.34 -30.10
N GLU A 157 -21.43 28.37 -30.40
CA GLU A 157 -21.40 29.62 -29.65
C GLU A 157 -22.73 30.40 -29.75
N GLU A 158 -23.79 29.79 -30.28
CA GLU A 158 -25.13 30.35 -30.27
C GLU A 158 -25.66 30.58 -28.85
N TRP A 159 -25.21 29.83 -27.84
CA TRP A 159 -25.52 30.15 -26.44
C TRP A 159 -24.82 31.43 -25.94
N LYS A 160 -23.74 31.86 -26.62
CA LYS A 160 -23.10 33.18 -26.43
C LYS A 160 -23.76 34.26 -27.29
N ALA A 161 -24.52 33.89 -28.32
CA ALA A 161 -25.34 34.84 -29.08
C ALA A 161 -26.50 35.28 -28.18
N TYR A 162 -26.35 36.45 -27.56
CA TYR A 162 -27.35 37.10 -26.73
C TYR A 162 -28.59 37.52 -27.54
N LYS A 163 -29.43 36.55 -27.90
CA LYS A 163 -30.63 36.77 -28.73
C LYS A 163 -31.72 37.42 -27.88
N LEU A 164 -32.18 38.58 -28.33
CA LEU A 164 -33.29 39.30 -27.70
C LEU A 164 -34.63 38.76 -28.20
N ALA A 165 -35.60 38.63 -27.29
CA ALA A 165 -36.94 38.22 -27.67
C ALA A 165 -37.72 39.33 -28.40
N ALA A 166 -38.70 38.93 -29.19
CA ALA A 166 -39.60 39.84 -29.89
C ALA A 166 -40.55 40.62 -28.96
N GLN A 167 -40.79 40.13 -27.75
CA GLN A 167 -41.66 40.76 -26.76
C GLN A 167 -40.91 41.86 -25.98
N THR A 168 -41.50 43.04 -25.84
CA THR A 168 -40.85 44.22 -25.24
C THR A 168 -40.45 44.06 -23.77
N SER A 169 -41.31 43.47 -22.93
CA SER A 169 -41.00 43.25 -21.51
C SER A 169 -39.89 42.23 -21.32
N LEU A 170 -39.89 41.15 -22.12
CA LEU A 170 -38.86 40.13 -22.06
C LEU A 170 -37.53 40.63 -22.65
N ARG A 171 -37.59 41.47 -23.69
CA ARG A 171 -36.42 42.12 -24.29
C ARG A 171 -35.70 43.02 -23.29
N THR A 172 -36.44 43.87 -22.58
CA THR A 172 -35.85 44.80 -21.59
C THR A 172 -35.20 44.04 -20.45
N ALA A 173 -35.88 43.03 -19.90
CA ALA A 173 -35.28 42.15 -18.88
C ALA A 173 -34.02 41.42 -19.39
N ALA A 174 -34.05 40.91 -20.62
CA ALA A 174 -32.89 40.26 -21.24
C ALA A 174 -31.72 41.23 -21.42
N ILE A 175 -31.96 42.47 -21.84
CA ILE A 175 -30.91 43.50 -21.97
C ILE A 175 -30.21 43.74 -20.64
N HIS A 176 -30.97 43.90 -19.55
CA HIS A 176 -30.40 44.07 -18.22
C HIS A 176 -29.59 42.84 -17.79
N ALA A 177 -30.12 41.63 -18.00
CA ALA A 177 -29.40 40.40 -17.66
C ALA A 177 -28.09 40.22 -18.47
N ILE A 178 -28.07 40.63 -19.74
CA ILE A 178 -26.86 40.61 -20.57
C ILE A 178 -25.84 41.61 -20.03
N ALA A 179 -26.29 42.84 -19.73
CA ALA A 179 -25.43 43.89 -19.20
C ALA A 179 -24.81 43.50 -17.86
N ASP A 180 -25.60 42.95 -16.93
CA ASP A 180 -25.13 42.50 -15.61
C ASP A 180 -24.07 41.41 -15.74
N ARG A 181 -24.27 40.45 -16.65
CA ARG A 181 -23.29 39.40 -16.93
C ARG A 181 -21.99 39.97 -17.51
N GLN A 182 -22.08 40.89 -18.46
CA GLN A 182 -20.90 41.53 -19.05
C GLN A 182 -20.14 42.35 -18.00
N TYR A 183 -20.86 43.03 -17.11
CA TYR A 183 -20.27 43.78 -16.00
C TYR A 183 -19.49 42.87 -15.04
N GLN A 184 -20.04 41.70 -14.69
CA GLN A 184 -19.35 40.71 -13.85
C GLN A 184 -18.09 40.14 -14.53
N GLN A 185 -18.12 39.94 -15.85
CA GLN A 185 -16.97 39.45 -16.62
C GLN A 185 -15.84 40.48 -16.73
N LEU A 186 -16.18 41.77 -16.75
CA LEU A 186 -15.20 42.87 -16.85
C LEU A 186 -14.17 42.82 -15.73
N GLN A 187 -14.61 42.56 -14.49
CA GLN A 187 -13.70 42.43 -13.34
C GLN A 187 -12.66 41.32 -13.58
N THR A 188 -13.11 40.14 -14.01
CA THR A 188 -12.20 39.02 -14.31
C THR A 188 -11.26 39.34 -15.47
N ALA A 189 -11.73 40.07 -16.48
CA ALA A 189 -10.92 40.50 -17.61
C ALA A 189 -9.86 41.54 -17.20
N PHE A 190 -10.19 42.48 -16.32
CA PHE A 190 -9.24 43.45 -15.77
C PHE A 190 -8.18 42.80 -14.87
N ILE A 191 -8.57 41.77 -14.09
CA ILE A 191 -7.62 40.97 -13.32
C ILE A 191 -6.67 40.21 -14.27
N GLN A 192 -7.21 39.57 -15.31
CA GLN A 192 -6.41 38.85 -16.32
C GLN A 192 -5.48 39.76 -17.11
N ALA A 193 -5.91 40.99 -17.40
CA ALA A 193 -5.08 42.01 -18.04
C ALA A 193 -4.07 42.67 -17.09
N GLY A 194 -4.13 42.37 -15.78
CA GLY A 194 -3.24 42.96 -14.76
C GLY A 194 -3.48 44.45 -14.50
N VAL A 195 -4.64 44.98 -14.89
CA VAL A 195 -5.01 46.41 -14.76
C VAL A 195 -5.89 46.65 -13.51
N TYR A 196 -6.41 45.58 -12.92
CA TYR A 196 -7.17 45.64 -11.67
C TYR A 196 -6.22 46.00 -10.51
N ASP A 197 -6.53 47.08 -9.76
CA ASP A 197 -5.71 47.67 -8.70
C ASP A 197 -4.34 48.23 -9.14
N CYS A 198 -4.25 48.90 -10.30
CA CYS A 198 -3.13 49.82 -10.51
C CYS A 198 -3.32 51.04 -9.60
N PRO A 199 -2.50 51.27 -8.55
CA PRO A 199 -2.51 52.54 -7.86
C PRO A 199 -2.14 53.59 -8.89
N GLN A 200 -3.08 54.50 -9.12
CA GLN A 200 -2.98 55.60 -10.03
C GLN A 200 -1.68 56.39 -9.78
N ASP A 201 -0.64 56.10 -10.56
CA ASP A 201 0.39 57.08 -10.81
C ASP A 201 -0.28 58.16 -11.64
N ALA A 202 -0.60 59.23 -10.93
CA ALA A 202 -1.06 60.48 -11.45
C ALA A 202 -0.17 60.94 -12.61
N SER A 203 -0.77 61.73 -13.51
CA SER A 203 -0.16 62.43 -14.64
C SER A 203 0.35 61.55 -15.79
N ASP A 204 -0.53 61.26 -16.75
CA ASP A 204 -0.33 61.69 -18.13
C ASP A 204 -1.64 61.57 -18.93
N THR A 205 -2.62 62.40 -18.59
CA THR A 205 -3.69 62.75 -19.51
C THR A 205 -3.16 63.73 -20.55
N SER A 206 -2.39 63.23 -21.51
CA SER A 206 -2.15 63.94 -22.75
C SER A 206 -2.29 62.99 -23.92
N GLN A 207 -3.39 63.23 -24.65
CA GLN A 207 -3.46 63.12 -26.11
C GLN A 207 -3.93 61.78 -26.70
N PHE A 208 -5.19 61.43 -26.46
CA PHE A 208 -5.97 60.68 -27.46
C PHE A 208 -6.83 61.64 -28.27
N HIS A 209 -6.26 62.11 -29.38
CA HIS A 209 -7.00 62.77 -30.45
C HIS A 209 -7.79 61.71 -31.23
N TYR A 210 -9.12 61.73 -31.11
CA TYR A 210 -9.99 60.93 -31.98
C TYR A 210 -10.41 61.76 -33.20
N PRO A 211 -10.08 61.34 -34.43
CA PRO A 211 -10.67 61.93 -35.61
C PRO A 211 -12.13 61.46 -35.72
N MET A 212 -13.06 62.38 -35.49
CA MET A 212 -14.49 62.19 -35.75
C MET A 212 -14.73 62.02 -37.26
N GLY A 213 -14.77 60.77 -37.73
CA GLY A 213 -15.30 60.41 -39.04
C GLY A 213 -16.82 60.32 -38.97
N VAL A 214 -17.49 61.41 -39.34
CA VAL A 214 -18.95 61.48 -39.48
C VAL A 214 -19.38 60.54 -40.62
N LEU A 215 -19.93 59.37 -40.31
CA LEU A 215 -20.57 58.53 -41.32
C LEU A 215 -21.98 59.09 -41.61
N SER A 216 -22.06 59.79 -42.74
CA SER A 216 -23.29 60.24 -43.37
C SER A 216 -24.20 59.04 -43.67
N LEU A 217 -25.32 58.95 -42.97
CA LEU A 217 -26.47 58.12 -43.33
C LEU A 217 -27.12 58.69 -44.59
N ARG A 218 -26.65 58.26 -45.77
CA ARG A 218 -27.44 58.27 -46.99
C ARG A 218 -26.94 57.17 -47.92
N GLU A 219 -27.92 56.44 -48.45
CA GLU A 219 -27.82 55.42 -49.50
C GLU A 219 -27.53 53.99 -49.04
N TYR A 220 -28.58 53.32 -48.58
CA TYR A 220 -28.88 51.97 -49.10
C TYR A 220 -30.39 51.70 -49.00
N ILE A 221 -31.15 52.30 -49.92
CA ILE A 221 -32.47 51.80 -50.35
C ILE A 221 -32.40 51.72 -51.87
N MET A 222 -32.20 50.50 -52.37
CA MET A 222 -32.95 49.93 -53.50
C MET A 222 -32.76 48.41 -53.50
#